data_AF-A0A931CYQ2-F1
#
_entry.id   AF-A0A931CYQ2-F1
#
_cell.length_a   1.000
_cell.length_b   1.000
_cell.length_c   1.000
_cell.angle_alpha   90.00
_cell.angle_beta   90.00
_cell.angle_gamma   90.00
#
_symmetry.space_group_name_H-M   'P 1'
#
loop_
_entity.id
_entity.type
_entity.pdbx_description
1 polymer ?
#
loop_
_entity_poly.entity_id
_entity_poly.type
_entity_poly.pdbx_seq_one_letter_code
_entity_poly.pdbx_strand_id
1 'polypeptide(L)' 'MPATFKIGTLISGGGTNLQAIIDACKHGRIPGKIMFTGSDTPGVR' A
#
# COMPACT_ATOMS: atom_id res chain seq x y z
N MET A 1 5.82 9.20 19.24
CA MET A 1 5.61 9.18 17.77
C MET A 1 4.16 8.80 17.53
N PRO A 2 3.41 9.49 16.66
CA PRO A 2 2.01 9.13 16.40
C PRO A 2 1.92 7.68 15.92
N ALA A 3 0.88 6.96 16.35
CA ALA A 3 0.70 5.56 16.03
C ALA A 3 0.60 5.38 14.50
N THR A 4 1.47 4.55 13.95
CA THR A 4 1.48 4.23 12.51
C THR A 4 0.51 3.09 12.24
N PHE A 5 -0.46 3.30 11.35
CA PHE A 5 -1.38 2.25 10.92
C PHE A 5 -0.61 1.14 10.18
N LYS A 6 -0.86 -0.11 10.53
CA LYS A 6 -0.37 -1.27 9.78
C LYS A 6 -1.39 -1.58 8.69
N ILE A 7 -0.98 -1.44 7.42
CA ILE A 7 -1.88 -1.54 6.27
C ILE A 7 -1.56 -2.81 5.49
N GLY A 8 -2.57 -3.65 5.28
CA GLY A 8 -2.54 -4.74 4.31
C GLY A 8 -3.29 -4.33 3.04
N THR A 9 -2.78 -4.71 1.88
CA THR A 9 -3.41 -4.36 0.59
C THR A 9 -3.64 -5.59 -0.28
N LEU A 10 -4.69 -5.56 -1.09
CA LEU A 10 -5.03 -6.58 -2.07
C LEU A 10 -5.22 -5.89 -3.42
N ILE A 11 -4.59 -6.43 -4.46
CA ILE A 11 -4.67 -5.90 -5.83
C ILE A 11 -4.97 -7.03 -6.82
N SER A 12 -5.63 -6.68 -7.93
CA SER A 12 -5.94 -7.62 -9.02
C SER A 12 -5.45 -7.11 -10.39
N GLY A 13 -4.60 -6.09 -10.41
CA GLY A 13 -4.19 -5.40 -11.64
C GLY A 13 -2.96 -4.52 -11.41
N GLY A 14 -2.72 -3.55 -12.31
CA GLY A 14 -1.47 -2.78 -12.38
C GLY A 14 -1.11 -1.87 -11.19
N GLY A 15 -1.85 -1.91 -10.08
CA GLY A 15 -1.41 -1.33 -8.81
C GLY A 15 -1.34 0.20 -8.73
N THR A 16 -1.87 0.97 -9.69
CA THR A 16 -1.76 2.45 -9.69
C THR A 16 -2.36 3.10 -8.43
N ASN A 17 -3.49 2.59 -7.94
CA ASN A 17 -4.06 3.04 -6.67
C ASN A 17 -3.20 2.67 -5.46
N LEU A 18 -2.61 1.46 -5.47
CA LEU A 18 -1.65 1.04 -4.44
C LEU A 18 -0.43 1.96 -4.43
N GLN A 19 0.10 2.30 -5.61
CA GLN A 19 1.21 3.24 -5.75
C GLN A 19 0.87 4.60 -5.14
N ALA A 20 -0.33 5.14 -5.39
CA ALA A 20 -0.78 6.39 -4.80
C ALA A 20 -0.85 6.33 -3.26
N ILE A 21 -1.28 5.19 -2.68
CA ILE A 21 -1.32 4.98 -1.22
C ILE A 21 0.10 4.86 -0.65
N ILE A 22 0.99 4.13 -1.33
CA ILE A 22 2.42 4.04 -0.95
C ILE A 22 3.03 5.44 -0.91
N ASP A 23 2.78 6.25 -1.92
CA ASP A 23 3.29 7.61 -1.99
C ASP A 23 2.68 8.49 -0.90
N ALA A 24 1.39 8.36 -0.63
CA ALA A 24 0.77 9.08 0.48
C ALA A 24 1.36 8.70 1.85
N CYS A 25 1.71 7.44 2.06
CA CYS A 25 2.42 6.99 3.27
C CYS A 25 3.84 7.57 3.34
N LYS A 26 4.60 7.52 2.23
CA LYS A 26 5.97 8.09 2.15
C LYS A 26 6.01 9.59 2.41
N HIS A 27 5.01 10.33 1.92
CA HIS A 27 4.90 11.78 2.11
C HIS A 27 4.23 12.16 3.45
N GLY A 28 3.92 11.20 4.33
CA GLY A 28 3.28 11.46 5.62
C GLY A 28 1.83 11.95 5.53
N ARG A 29 1.21 11.90 4.35
CA ARG A 29 -0.22 12.22 4.15
C ARG A 29 -1.13 11.15 4.76
N ILE A 30 -0.64 9.91 4.79
CA ILE A 30 -1.24 8.80 5.54
C ILE A 30 -0.22 8.37 6.59
N PRO A 31 -0.53 8.45 7.91
CA PRO A 31 0.36 7.98 8.96
C PRO A 31 0.32 6.44 9.04
N GLY A 32 0.77 5.78 7.99
CA GLY A 32 0.63 4.34 7.79
C GLY A 32 1.85 3.70 7.16
N LYS A 33 1.97 2.39 7.36
CA LYS A 33 3.00 1.53 6.78
C LYS A 33 2.33 0.35 6.12
N ILE A 34 2.56 0.18 4.82
CA ILE A 34 2.17 -1.01 4.07
C ILE A 34 3.03 -2.17 4.58
N MET A 35 2.39 -3.20 5.11
CA MET A 35 3.04 -4.38 5.68
C MET A 35 3.10 -5.52 4.67
N PHE A 36 2.05 -5.69 3.87
CA PHE A 36 1.99 -6.69 2.82
C PHE A 36 1.05 -6.24 1.70
N THR A 37 1.28 -6.81 0.52
CA THR A 37 0.39 -6.72 -0.64
C THR A 37 0.14 -8.14 -1.14
N GLY A 38 -1.12 -8.54 -1.20
CA GLY A 38 -1.55 -9.77 -1.85
C GLY A 38 -2.10 -9.49 -3.24
N SER A 39 -1.94 -10.46 -4.16
CA SER A 39 -2.54 -10.41 -5.49
C SER A 39 -3.15 -11.76 -5.83
N ASP A 40 -4.34 -11.72 -6.43
CA ASP A 40 -4.96 -12.90 -7.06
C ASP A 40 -4.48 -13.11 -8.50
N THR A 41 -3.84 -12.09 -9.09
CA THR A 41 -3.27 -12.14 -10.44
C THR A 41 -1.76 -12.43 -10.37
N PRO A 42 -1.26 -13.50 -11.03
CA PRO A 42 0.17 -13.81 -11.05
C PRO A 42 0.97 -12.78 -11.85
N GLY A 43 2.22 -12.53 -11.44
CA GLY A 43 3.15 -11.64 -12.16
C GLY A 43 2.96 -10.14 -11.93
N VAL A 44 2.04 -9.74 -11.05
CA VAL A 44 1.89 -8.34 -10.63
C VAL A 44 3.10 -7.91 -9.80
N ARG A 45 3.59 -6.69 -10.05
CA ARG A 45 4.78 -6.10 -9.42
C ARG A 45 4.43 -4.83 -8.66
#